data_AF-A0A650CT40-F1
#
_entry.id   AF-A0A650CT40-F1
#
_cell.length_a   1.000
_cell.length_b   1.000
_cell.length_c   1.000
_cell.angle_alpha   90.00
_cell.angle_beta   90.00
_cell.angle_gamma   90.00
#
_symmetry.space_group_name_H-M   'P 1'
#
loop_
_entity.id
_entity.type
_entity.pdbx_description
1 polymer ?
#
loop_
_entity_poly.entity_id
_entity_poly.type
_entity_poly.pdbx_seq_one_letter_code
_entity_poly.pdbx_strand_id
1 'polypeptide(L)'
;MSEEAIARALASNEDFARKVADLIADKIVIKKIDELTKEVEKLSKTMQDLVDQQKLVWEKFDENDKKFNQIMEKIDKAIEEMKEENKKIDEKFEVTMESIERENKKRDKTINKLLKQNQQILRTLENLTGSLEQEAIEHMEYVIKSKLNVDVKLYRLELLHKLEIDIYGEFGGYVIVGEVKARAGIST
;
A
#
# COMPACT_ATOMS: atom_id res chain seq x y z
N MET A 1 25.60 114.80 4.60
CA MET A 1 26.52 113.66 4.84
C MET A 1 26.24 112.60 3.80
N SER A 2 27.25 111.97 3.20
CA SER A 2 27.03 110.87 2.25
C SER A 2 26.53 109.62 3.00
N GLU A 3 25.71 108.80 2.34
CA GLU A 3 25.16 107.55 2.91
C GLU A 3 26.26 106.63 3.44
N GLU A 4 27.43 106.61 2.79
CA GLU A 4 28.61 105.85 3.24
C GLU A 4 29.18 106.34 4.58
N ALA A 5 29.14 107.64 4.84
CA ALA A 5 29.64 108.19 6.10
C ALA A 5 28.71 107.82 7.28
N ILE A 6 27.41 107.80 7.03
CA ILE A 6 26.39 107.37 8.00
C ILE A 6 26.52 105.86 8.27
N ALA A 7 26.70 105.06 7.22
CA ALA A 7 26.90 103.61 7.36
C ALA A 7 28.17 103.27 8.17
N ARG A 8 29.29 103.97 7.96
CA ARG A 8 30.52 103.77 8.75
C ARG A 8 30.36 104.17 10.22
N ALA A 9 29.65 105.27 10.50
CA ALA A 9 29.38 105.72 11.87
C ALA A 9 28.47 104.74 12.63
N LEU A 10 27.46 104.17 11.96
CA LEU A 10 26.58 103.14 12.54
C LEU A 10 27.30 101.80 12.72
N ALA A 11 28.13 101.39 11.77
CA ALA A 11 28.94 100.17 11.88
C ALA A 11 29.98 100.23 13.01
N SER A 12 30.43 101.43 13.38
CA SER A 12 31.35 101.66 14.49
C SER A 12 30.64 101.81 15.85
N ASN A 13 29.30 101.79 15.86
CA ASN A 13 28.49 101.82 17.09
C ASN A 13 28.23 100.38 17.55
N GLU A 14 28.83 100.01 18.68
CA GLU A 14 28.79 98.65 19.24
C GLU A 14 27.36 98.18 19.58
N ASP A 15 26.52 99.07 20.12
CA ASP A 15 25.11 98.76 20.42
C ASP A 15 24.28 98.50 19.16
N PHE A 16 24.55 99.26 18.09
CA PHE A 16 23.90 99.04 16.79
C PHE A 16 24.36 97.73 16.15
N ALA A 17 25.67 97.47 16.13
CA ALA A 17 26.24 96.22 15.60
C ALA A 17 25.70 94.99 16.34
N ARG A 18 25.58 95.07 17.68
CA ARG A 18 25.02 93.99 18.50
C ARG A 18 23.55 93.73 18.19
N LYS A 19 22.72 94.77 18.13
CA LYS A 19 21.31 94.62 17.76
C LYS A 19 21.12 94.02 16.37
N VAL A 20 21.94 94.41 15.40
CA VAL A 20 21.91 93.84 14.05
C VAL A 20 22.34 92.37 14.08
N ALA A 21 23.36 92.00 14.86
CA ALA A 21 23.80 90.62 15.02
C ALA A 21 22.72 89.74 15.67
N ASP A 22 22.04 90.22 16.71
CA ASP A 22 20.92 89.53 17.36
C ASP A 22 19.76 89.30 16.38
N LEU A 23 19.38 90.32 15.60
CA LEU A 23 18.35 90.20 14.55
C LEU A 23 18.72 89.18 13.46
N ILE A 24 19.99 89.11 13.07
CA ILE A 24 20.47 88.12 12.11
C ILE A 24 20.44 86.71 12.71
N ALA A 25 20.86 86.56 13.97
CA ALA A 25 20.82 85.29 14.69
C ALA A 25 19.38 84.77 14.80
N ASP A 26 18.43 85.62 15.20
CA ASP A 26 17.01 85.29 15.27
C ASP A 26 16.48 84.83 13.91
N LYS A 27 16.83 85.53 12.83
CA LYS A 27 16.43 85.15 11.47
C LYS A 27 16.97 83.78 11.06
N ILE A 28 18.22 83.46 11.42
CA ILE A 28 18.83 82.15 11.17
C ILE A 28 18.11 81.05 11.98
N VAL A 29 17.82 81.32 13.25
CA VAL A 29 17.09 80.39 14.14
C VAL A 29 15.69 80.11 13.59
N ILE A 30 14.94 81.15 13.21
CA ILE A 30 13.60 81.02 12.61
C ILE A 30 13.66 80.13 11.36
N LYS A 31 14.63 80.37 10.47
CA LYS A 31 14.78 79.56 9.25
C LYS A 31 15.02 78.07 9.57
N LYS A 32 15.86 77.77 10.56
CA LYS A 32 16.10 76.38 10.99
C LYS A 32 14.86 75.76 11.63
N ILE A 33 14.07 76.52 12.38
CA ILE A 33 12.80 76.07 12.94
C ILE A 33 11.80 75.75 11.82
N ASP A 34 11.73 76.57 10.77
CA ASP A 34 10.86 76.30 9.61
C ASP A 34 11.28 75.01 8.86
N GLU A 35 12.59 74.78 8.71
CA GLU A 35 13.13 73.56 8.11
C GLU A 35 12.78 72.33 8.95
N LEU A 36 13.01 72.38 10.27
CA LEU A 36 12.64 71.31 11.21
C LEU A 36 11.13 71.05 11.21
N THR A 37 10.31 72.10 11.14
CA THR A 37 8.84 71.96 11.08
C THR A 37 8.43 71.16 9.84
N LYS A 38 9.03 71.44 8.68
CA LYS A 38 8.76 70.68 7.45
C LYS A 38 9.21 69.21 7.55
N GLU A 39 10.33 68.93 8.22
CA GLU A 39 10.79 67.56 8.45
C GLU A 39 9.85 66.80 9.39
N VAL A 40 9.41 67.44 10.47
CA VAL A 40 8.43 66.88 11.41
C VAL A 40 7.09 66.58 10.72
N GLU A 41 6.61 67.47 9.84
CA GLU A 41 5.39 67.23 9.05
C GLU A 41 5.54 66.02 8.12
N LYS A 42 6.70 65.86 7.46
CA LYS A 42 6.97 64.69 6.61
C LYS A 42 6.98 63.41 7.44
N LEU A 43 7.69 63.42 8.58
CA LEU A 43 7.76 62.28 9.48
C LEU A 43 6.37 61.90 10.01
N SER A 44 5.55 62.88 10.38
CA SER A 44 4.18 62.65 10.84
C SER A 44 3.32 61.96 9.79
N LYS A 45 3.47 62.34 8.51
CA LYS A 45 2.75 61.67 7.40
C LYS A 45 3.21 60.23 7.23
N THR A 46 4.52 59.99 7.20
CA THR A 46 5.07 58.62 7.09
C THR A 46 4.64 57.75 8.28
N MET A 47 4.60 58.31 9.49
CA MET A 47 4.15 57.57 10.67
C MET A 47 2.67 57.21 10.60
N GLN A 48 1.84 58.10 10.05
CA GLN A 48 0.43 57.81 9.81
C GLN A 48 0.25 56.68 8.79
N ASP A 49 0.99 56.71 7.68
CA ASP A 49 0.97 55.65 6.66
C ASP A 49 1.37 54.28 7.26
N LEU A 50 2.40 54.26 8.12
CA LEU A 50 2.84 53.04 8.81
C LEU A 50 1.78 52.51 9.77
N VAL A 51 1.10 53.38 10.52
CA VAL A 51 0.01 52.98 11.41
C VAL A 51 -1.13 52.34 10.62
N ASP A 52 -1.48 52.90 9.47
CA ASP A 52 -2.55 52.36 8.63
C ASP A 52 -2.15 51.03 7.96
N GLN A 53 -0.88 50.89 7.54
CA GLN A 53 -0.34 49.61 7.10
C GLN A 53 -0.35 48.55 8.23
N GLN A 54 -0.03 48.94 9.46
CA GLN A 54 -0.04 48.03 10.59
C GLN A 54 -1.46 47.52 10.90
N LYS A 55 -2.48 48.39 10.81
CA LYS A 55 -3.89 47.96 10.95
C LYS A 55 -4.27 46.93 9.91
N LEU A 56 -3.92 47.16 8.64
CA LEU A 56 -4.17 46.21 7.55
C LEU A 56 -3.49 44.86 7.78
N VAL A 57 -2.27 44.85 8.36
CA VAL A 57 -1.57 43.63 8.74
C VAL A 57 -2.36 42.87 9.82
N TRP A 58 -2.83 43.57 10.86
CA TRP A 58 -3.62 42.94 11.93
C TRP A 58 -4.94 42.35 11.42
N GLU A 59 -5.64 43.05 10.52
CA GLU A 59 -6.86 42.52 9.89
C GLU A 59 -6.57 41.23 9.11
N LYS A 60 -5.49 41.18 8.33
CA LYS A 60 -5.07 39.96 7.62
C LYS A 60 -4.69 38.82 8.56
N PHE A 61 -4.08 39.13 9.71
CA PHE A 61 -3.78 38.12 10.71
C PHE A 61 -5.07 37.53 11.31
N ASP A 62 -6.06 38.35 11.65
CA ASP A 62 -7.35 37.89 12.17
C ASP A 62 -8.11 37.02 11.15
N GLU A 63 -8.10 37.42 9.87
CA GLU A 63 -8.67 36.60 8.79
C GLU A 63 -7.96 35.26 8.62
N ASN A 64 -6.63 35.25 8.70
CA ASN A 64 -5.84 34.04 8.59
C ASN A 64 -6.07 33.11 9.78
N ASP A 65 -6.20 33.64 10.99
CA ASP A 65 -6.49 32.85 12.20
C ASP A 65 -7.85 32.16 12.09
N LYS A 66 -8.88 32.88 11.61
CA LYS A 66 -10.21 32.29 11.32
C LYS A 66 -10.14 31.18 10.28
N LYS A 67 -9.40 31.39 9.18
CA LYS A 67 -9.20 30.36 8.14
C LYS A 67 -8.46 29.15 8.69
N PHE A 68 -7.43 29.37 9.51
CA PHE A 68 -6.65 28.30 10.13
C PHE A 68 -7.52 27.45 11.05
N ASN A 69 -8.32 28.08 11.91
CA ASN A 69 -9.26 27.37 12.80
C ASN A 69 -10.27 26.53 12.01
N GLN A 70 -10.82 27.06 10.91
CA GLN A 70 -11.72 26.29 10.04
C GLN A 70 -11.03 25.10 9.36
N ILE A 71 -9.75 25.22 9.00
CA ILE A 71 -8.97 24.11 8.44
C ILE A 71 -8.74 23.05 9.51
N MET A 72 -8.37 23.44 10.74
CA MET A 72 -8.17 22.52 11.84
C MET A 72 -9.44 21.73 12.17
N GLU A 73 -10.61 22.37 12.23
CA GLU A 73 -11.89 21.68 12.44
C GLU A 73 -12.20 20.66 11.33
N LYS A 74 -11.86 20.96 10.07
CA LYS A 74 -12.04 20.02 8.96
C LYS A 74 -11.09 18.84 9.06
N ILE A 75 -9.84 19.08 9.47
CA ILE A 75 -8.86 18.01 9.69
C ILE A 75 -9.32 17.09 10.82
N ASP A 76 -9.79 17.65 11.93
CA ASP A 76 -10.26 16.86 13.07
C ASP A 76 -11.45 15.96 12.68
N LYS A 77 -12.41 16.50 11.90
CA LYS A 77 -13.53 15.72 11.36
C LYS A 77 -13.06 14.59 10.44
N ALA A 78 -12.16 14.90 9.51
CA ALA A 78 -11.62 13.90 8.59
C ALA A 78 -10.86 12.78 9.32
N ILE A 79 -10.09 13.13 10.36
CA ILE A 79 -9.41 12.14 11.20
C ILE A 79 -10.42 11.21 11.90
N GLU A 80 -11.52 11.76 12.41
CA GLU A 80 -12.52 10.96 13.10
C GLU A 80 -13.29 10.04 12.14
N GLU A 81 -13.67 10.55 10.96
CA GLU A 81 -14.27 9.74 9.88
C GLU A 81 -13.33 8.59 9.46
N MET A 82 -12.04 8.87 9.27
CA MET A 82 -11.04 7.85 8.92
C MET A 82 -10.90 6.78 10.01
N LYS A 83 -10.95 7.15 11.29
CA LYS A 83 -10.91 6.17 12.40
C LYS A 83 -12.13 5.26 12.38
N GLU A 84 -13.33 5.82 12.17
CA GLU A 84 -14.55 5.02 12.08
C GLU A 84 -14.53 4.06 10.89
N GLU A 85 -14.06 4.52 9.72
CA GLU A 85 -13.91 3.68 8.54
C GLU A 85 -12.90 2.55 8.75
N ASN A 86 -11.74 2.86 9.34
CA ASN A 86 -10.74 1.85 9.66
C ASN A 86 -11.30 0.78 10.62
N LYS A 87 -12.05 1.18 11.65
CA LYS A 87 -12.69 0.23 12.56
C LYS A 87 -13.66 -0.71 11.83
N LYS A 88 -14.47 -0.19 10.90
CA LYS A 88 -15.38 -1.01 10.07
C LYS A 88 -14.62 -1.95 9.14
N ILE A 89 -13.47 -1.53 8.61
CA ILE A 89 -12.62 -2.36 7.77
C ILE A 89 -12.03 -3.50 8.59
N ASP A 90 -11.51 -3.22 9.79
CA ASP A 90 -10.93 -4.22 10.68
C ASP A 90 -11.98 -5.28 11.07
N GLU A 91 -13.19 -4.86 11.46
CA GLU A 91 -14.29 -5.79 11.76
C GLU A 91 -14.66 -6.67 10.55
N LYS A 92 -14.73 -6.10 9.34
CA LYS A 92 -14.99 -6.88 8.12
C LYS A 92 -13.84 -7.84 7.81
N PHE A 93 -12.60 -7.41 8.03
CA PHE A 93 -11.42 -8.21 7.77
C PHE A 93 -11.37 -9.43 8.70
N GLU A 94 -11.67 -9.23 9.99
CA GLU A 94 -11.75 -10.30 10.99
C GLU A 94 -12.82 -11.35 10.61
N VAL A 95 -14.04 -10.90 10.30
CA VAL A 95 -15.13 -11.80 9.85
C VAL A 95 -14.75 -12.57 8.58
N THR A 96 -14.10 -11.91 7.63
CA THR A 96 -13.65 -12.54 6.39
C THR A 96 -12.58 -13.60 6.68
N MET A 97 -11.62 -13.29 7.54
CA MET A 97 -10.54 -14.19 7.90
C MET A 97 -11.07 -15.43 8.63
N GLU A 98 -12.00 -15.27 9.57
CA GLU A 98 -12.69 -16.38 10.23
C GLU A 98 -13.48 -17.25 9.25
N SER A 99 -14.10 -16.65 8.24
CA SER A 99 -14.81 -17.39 7.19
C SER A 99 -13.85 -18.24 6.36
N ILE A 100 -12.74 -17.65 5.91
CA ILE A 100 -11.68 -18.33 5.15
C ILE A 100 -11.12 -19.50 5.97
N GLU A 101 -10.83 -19.29 7.26
CA GLU A 101 -10.29 -20.35 8.11
C GLU A 101 -11.28 -21.51 8.27
N ARG A 102 -12.57 -21.20 8.46
CA ARG A 102 -13.63 -22.22 8.53
C ARG A 102 -13.77 -23.00 7.22
N GLU A 103 -13.71 -22.33 6.08
CA GLU A 103 -13.77 -22.98 4.76
C GLU A 103 -12.55 -23.85 4.50
N ASN A 104 -11.35 -23.38 4.81
CA ASN A 104 -10.12 -24.18 4.69
C ASN A 104 -10.18 -25.44 5.56
N LYS A 105 -10.61 -25.33 6.83
CA LYS A 105 -10.83 -26.50 7.69
C LYS A 105 -11.82 -27.50 7.11
N LYS A 106 -12.89 -27.04 6.42
CA LYS A 106 -13.83 -27.93 5.71
C LYS A 106 -13.18 -28.59 4.49
N ARG A 107 -12.44 -27.82 3.70
CA ARG A 107 -11.72 -28.33 2.52
C ARG A 107 -10.71 -29.40 2.91
N ASP A 108 -9.94 -29.19 3.96
CA ASP A 108 -8.97 -30.17 4.46
C ASP A 108 -9.64 -31.48 4.88
N LYS A 109 -10.80 -31.41 5.56
CA LYS A 109 -11.57 -32.62 5.91
C LYS A 109 -12.05 -33.36 4.66
N THR A 110 -12.55 -32.64 3.66
CA THR A 110 -13.00 -33.22 2.39
C THR A 110 -11.85 -33.86 1.63
N ILE A 111 -10.71 -33.16 1.50
CA ILE A 111 -9.51 -33.68 0.85
C ILE A 111 -9.05 -34.97 1.54
N ASN A 112 -8.97 -34.97 2.87
CA ASN A 112 -8.58 -36.17 3.63
C ASN A 112 -9.55 -37.34 3.42
N LYS A 113 -10.86 -37.08 3.30
CA LYS A 113 -11.85 -38.11 2.99
C LYS A 113 -11.65 -38.66 1.57
N LEU A 114 -11.45 -37.80 0.58
CA LEU A 114 -11.20 -38.18 -0.80
C LEU A 114 -9.91 -39.01 -0.93
N LEU A 115 -8.84 -38.62 -0.25
CA LEU A 115 -7.58 -39.39 -0.22
C LEU A 115 -7.79 -40.81 0.31
N LYS A 116 -8.54 -40.96 1.41
CA LYS A 116 -8.88 -42.28 1.97
C LYS A 116 -9.72 -43.10 0.98
N GLN A 117 -10.71 -42.50 0.33
CA GLN A 117 -11.53 -43.17 -0.66
C GLN A 117 -10.70 -43.61 -1.87
N ASN A 118 -9.81 -42.75 -2.40
CA ASN A 118 -8.92 -43.11 -3.49
C ASN A 118 -7.99 -44.27 -3.12
N GLN A 119 -7.43 -44.28 -1.91
CA GLN A 119 -6.62 -45.42 -1.43
C GLN A 119 -7.42 -46.73 -1.39
N GLN A 120 -8.69 -46.69 -0.97
CA GLN A 120 -9.57 -47.86 -0.98
C GLN A 120 -9.92 -48.33 -2.39
N ILE A 121 -10.16 -47.39 -3.32
CA ILE A 121 -10.41 -47.70 -4.73
C ILE A 121 -9.18 -48.36 -5.34
N LEU A 122 -7.97 -47.82 -5.11
CA LEU A 122 -6.73 -48.40 -5.60
C LEU A 122 -6.53 -49.83 -5.11
N ARG A 123 -6.71 -50.09 -3.80
CA ARG A 123 -6.64 -51.46 -3.25
C ARG A 123 -7.69 -52.40 -3.83
N THR A 124 -8.90 -51.90 -4.03
CA THR A 124 -9.97 -52.70 -4.66
C THR A 124 -9.61 -53.05 -6.11
N LEU A 125 -9.07 -52.10 -6.87
CA LEU A 125 -8.61 -52.33 -8.23
C LEU A 125 -7.45 -53.34 -8.27
N GLU A 126 -6.45 -53.21 -7.39
CA GLU A 126 -5.36 -54.18 -7.26
C GLU A 126 -5.89 -55.61 -7.01
N ASN A 127 -6.82 -55.75 -6.06
CA ASN A 127 -7.43 -57.04 -5.73
C ASN A 127 -8.25 -57.62 -6.89
N LEU A 128 -9.03 -56.78 -7.59
CA LEU A 128 -9.82 -57.20 -8.75
C LEU A 128 -8.92 -57.66 -9.90
N THR A 129 -7.85 -56.93 -10.19
CA THR A 129 -6.89 -57.31 -11.24
C THR A 129 -6.24 -58.66 -10.91
N GLY A 130 -5.73 -58.84 -9.68
CA GLY A 130 -5.15 -60.12 -9.27
C GLY A 130 -6.16 -61.27 -9.29
N SER A 131 -7.42 -61.03 -8.92
CA SER A 131 -8.49 -62.04 -9.01
C SER A 131 -8.81 -62.42 -10.45
N LEU A 132 -8.82 -61.46 -11.38
CA LEU A 132 -9.07 -61.73 -12.81
C LEU A 132 -7.94 -62.55 -13.43
N GLU A 133 -6.68 -62.26 -13.08
CA GLU A 133 -5.54 -63.05 -13.51
C GLU A 133 -5.66 -64.51 -13.03
N GLN A 134 -6.00 -64.69 -11.76
CA GLN A 134 -6.18 -66.02 -11.17
C GLN A 134 -7.34 -66.79 -11.84
N GLU A 135 -8.48 -66.14 -12.09
CA GLU A 135 -9.61 -66.76 -12.78
C GLU A 135 -9.25 -67.14 -14.23
N ALA A 136 -8.49 -66.29 -14.92
CA ALA A 136 -8.02 -66.57 -16.27
C ALA A 136 -7.04 -67.77 -16.30
N ILE A 137 -6.14 -67.86 -15.33
CA ILE A 137 -5.24 -69.01 -15.13
C ILE A 137 -6.06 -70.30 -14.97
N GLU A 138 -6.99 -70.32 -14.01
CA GLU A 138 -7.82 -71.49 -13.71
C GLU A 138 -8.67 -71.92 -14.92
N HIS A 139 -9.26 -70.94 -15.62
CA HIS A 139 -10.01 -71.20 -16.83
C HIS A 139 -9.13 -71.81 -17.94
N MET A 140 -7.93 -71.28 -18.15
CA MET A 140 -7.01 -71.76 -19.17
C MET A 140 -6.49 -73.18 -18.87
N GLU A 141 -6.16 -73.48 -17.61
CA GLU A 141 -5.81 -74.84 -17.18
C GLU A 141 -6.94 -75.82 -17.48
N TYR A 142 -8.20 -75.46 -17.16
CA TYR A 142 -9.37 -76.27 -17.48
C TYR A 142 -9.58 -76.48 -18.98
N VAL A 143 -9.41 -75.43 -19.79
CA VAL A 143 -9.56 -75.51 -21.25
C VAL A 143 -8.49 -76.40 -21.87
N ILE A 144 -7.23 -76.28 -21.44
CA ILE A 144 -6.12 -77.12 -21.93
C ILE A 144 -6.38 -78.57 -21.55
N LYS A 145 -6.77 -78.83 -20.30
CA LYS A 145 -7.07 -80.18 -19.82
C LYS A 145 -8.24 -80.81 -20.57
N SER A 146 -9.33 -80.07 -20.77
CA SER A 146 -10.53 -80.60 -21.43
C SER A 146 -10.37 -80.81 -22.94
N LYS A 147 -9.67 -79.91 -23.65
CA LYS A 147 -9.53 -79.97 -25.12
C LYS A 147 -8.32 -80.75 -25.60
N LEU A 148 -7.20 -80.68 -24.86
CA LEU A 148 -5.93 -81.28 -25.26
C LEU A 148 -5.57 -82.51 -24.42
N ASN A 149 -6.30 -82.80 -23.34
CA ASN A 149 -6.03 -83.88 -22.39
C ASN A 149 -4.62 -83.82 -21.79
N VAL A 150 -4.14 -82.59 -21.57
CA VAL A 150 -2.83 -82.30 -20.97
C VAL A 150 -3.04 -81.59 -19.64
N ASP A 151 -2.33 -82.03 -18.60
CA ASP A 151 -2.29 -81.36 -17.31
C ASP A 151 -1.08 -80.41 -17.28
N VAL A 152 -1.34 -79.11 -17.32
CA VAL A 152 -0.31 -78.05 -17.23
C VAL A 152 -0.63 -77.15 -16.06
N LYS A 153 0.37 -76.80 -15.28
CA LYS A 153 0.26 -75.80 -14.21
C LYS A 153 0.68 -74.43 -14.75
N LEU A 154 -0.23 -73.47 -14.68
CA LEU A 154 -0.04 -72.09 -15.11
C LEU A 154 0.13 -71.18 -13.89
N TYR A 155 0.92 -70.12 -14.03
CA TYR A 155 1.19 -69.14 -12.98
C TYR A 155 1.64 -67.80 -13.55
N ARG A 156 1.55 -66.72 -12.77
CA ARG A 156 2.14 -65.42 -13.13
C ARG A 156 3.65 -65.46 -12.95
N LEU A 157 4.39 -65.00 -13.96
CA LEU A 157 5.85 -64.93 -13.94
C LEU A 157 6.30 -63.48 -13.86
N GLU A 158 7.06 -63.14 -12.82
CA GLU A 158 7.67 -61.82 -12.65
C GLU A 158 9.19 -61.95 -12.53
N LEU A 159 9.93 -61.30 -13.42
CA LEU A 159 11.39 -61.31 -13.44
C LEU A 159 11.95 -59.92 -13.11
N LEU A 160 12.35 -59.73 -11.85
CA LEU A 160 13.12 -58.57 -11.37
C LEU A 160 12.63 -57.21 -11.90
N HIS A 161 11.31 -57.00 -11.97
CA HIS A 161 10.66 -55.79 -12.49
C HIS A 161 11.01 -55.42 -13.95
N LYS A 162 11.57 -56.35 -14.73
CA LYS A 162 11.91 -56.13 -16.15
C LYS A 162 10.90 -56.77 -17.10
N LEU A 163 10.29 -57.87 -16.68
CA LEU A 163 9.31 -58.60 -17.46
C LEU A 163 8.27 -59.20 -16.54
N GLU A 164 7.01 -59.04 -16.94
CA GLU A 164 5.86 -59.58 -16.26
C GLU A 164 4.99 -60.29 -17.30
N ILE A 165 4.59 -61.53 -16.97
CA ILE A 165 3.73 -62.35 -17.82
C ILE A 165 2.58 -62.85 -16.96
N ASP A 166 1.36 -62.45 -17.31
CA ASP A 166 0.13 -62.73 -16.55
C ASP A 166 -0.16 -64.24 -16.48
N ILE A 167 0.06 -64.95 -17.59
CA ILE A 167 -0.11 -66.40 -17.66
C ILE A 167 1.14 -67.03 -18.29
N TYR A 168 1.85 -67.84 -17.51
CA TYR A 168 3.03 -68.57 -17.95
C TYR A 168 2.93 -70.05 -17.57
N GLY A 169 3.44 -70.93 -18.43
CA GLY A 169 3.64 -72.34 -18.09
C GLY A 169 4.48 -73.08 -19.12
N GLU A 170 5.06 -74.20 -18.69
CA GLU A 170 5.92 -75.02 -19.53
C GLU A 170 5.43 -76.47 -19.53
N PHE A 171 5.33 -77.07 -20.71
CA PHE A 171 4.95 -78.47 -20.86
C PHE A 171 5.59 -79.09 -22.09
N GLY A 172 6.28 -80.23 -21.91
CA GLY A 172 6.73 -81.07 -23.02
C GLY A 172 7.62 -80.37 -24.05
N GLY A 173 8.39 -79.36 -23.64
CA GLY A 173 9.23 -78.55 -24.54
C GLY A 173 8.53 -77.34 -25.19
N TYR A 174 7.24 -77.13 -24.88
CA TYR A 174 6.48 -75.95 -25.28
C TYR A 174 6.33 -74.97 -24.11
N VAL A 175 6.22 -73.69 -24.45
CA VAL A 175 5.96 -72.61 -23.50
C VAL A 175 4.61 -71.98 -23.82
N ILE A 176 3.81 -71.78 -22.78
CA ILE A 176 2.51 -71.10 -22.84
C ILE A 176 2.72 -69.71 -22.25
N VAL A 177 2.32 -68.69 -23.02
CA VAL A 177 2.39 -67.28 -22.64
C VAL A 177 1.05 -66.64 -22.96
N GLY A 178 0.46 -65.95 -21.99
CA GLY A 178 -0.81 -65.25 -22.13
C GLY A 178 -0.82 -63.92 -21.38
N GLU A 179 -1.64 -62.99 -21.88
CA GLU A 179 -1.89 -61.67 -21.31
C GLU A 179 -3.37 -61.57 -20.91
N VAL A 180 -3.64 -61.10 -19.69
CA VAL A 180 -4.99 -60.92 -19.14
C VAL A 180 -5.35 -59.44 -19.23
N LYS A 181 -6.22 -59.10 -20.18
CA LYS A 181 -6.69 -57.71 -20.36
C LYS A 181 -7.97 -57.47 -19.61
N ALA A 182 -7.91 -56.62 -18.59
CA ALA A 182 -9.10 -55.99 -18.02
C ALA A 182 -9.48 -54.73 -18.83
N ARG A 183 -10.71 -54.68 -19.38
CA ARG A 183 -11.28 -53.41 -19.86
C ARG A 183 -11.75 -52.58 -18.66
N ALA A 184 -10.86 -51.79 -18.08
CA ALA A 184 -11.26 -50.70 -17.20
C ALA A 184 -11.77 -49.53 -18.06
N GLY A 185 -13.05 -49.56 -18.41
CA GLY A 185 -13.69 -48.45 -19.12
C GLY A 185 -13.83 -47.24 -18.20
N ILE A 186 -12.88 -46.30 -18.25
CA ILE A 186 -13.17 -44.91 -17.91
C ILE A 186 -13.71 -44.30 -19.20
N SER A 187 -15.03 -44.25 -19.33
CA SER A 187 -15.64 -43.34 -20.30
C SER A 187 -15.37 -41.93 -19.78
N THR A 188 -14.38 -41.26 -20.37
CA THR A 188 -14.25 -39.79 -20.29
C THR A 188 -15.50 -39.11 -20.81
#